data_AF-A0A2E1KAM5-F1
#
_entry.id   AF-A0A2E1KAM5-F1
#
_cell.length_a   1.000
_cell.length_b   1.000
_cell.length_c   1.000
_cell.angle_alpha   90.00
_cell.angle_beta   90.00
_cell.angle_gamma   90.00
#
_symmetry.space_group_name_H-M   'P 1'
#
loop_
_entity.id
_entity.type
_entity.pdbx_description
1 polymer ?
#
loop_
_entity_poly.entity_id
_entity_poly.type
_entity_poly.pdbx_seq_one_letter_code
_entity_poly.pdbx_strand_id
1 'polypeptide(L)'
;MKSNDLIERMICLCLVLFSLSTNALAQIMVDPISDFDGEGLKIYGTAITDFQWVRGRYTNYPGGGRGFSRRRGGGWWDTDFPDSDENFLRGVQRYTNIDTNPKNYKHIGLTDESLFEHIFLYMNWKRVPIGNSFSGPNFSEEEVAALREFMYRGGFVM
;
A
#
# COMPACT_ATOMS: atom_id res chain seq x y z
N MET A 1 5.48 62.13 -12.29
CA MET A 1 4.59 61.20 -13.03
C MET A 1 5.38 60.04 -13.69
N LYS A 2 6.41 59.49 -13.01
CA LYS A 2 7.24 58.36 -13.51
C LYS A 2 7.45 57.25 -12.47
N SER A 3 7.22 57.53 -11.17
CA SER A 3 7.40 56.55 -10.09
C SER A 3 6.24 55.57 -9.98
N ASN A 4 4.99 56.03 -10.19
CA ASN A 4 3.80 55.20 -10.03
C ASN A 4 3.72 54.11 -11.12
N ASP A 5 4.07 54.45 -12.37
CA ASP A 5 4.15 53.48 -13.47
C ASP A 5 5.18 52.36 -13.21
N LEU A 6 6.26 52.68 -12.49
CA LEU A 6 7.32 51.71 -12.20
C LEU A 6 6.88 50.73 -11.11
N ILE A 7 6.12 51.23 -10.12
CA ILE A 7 5.52 50.42 -9.05
C ILE A 7 4.43 49.50 -9.62
N GLU A 8 3.56 50.01 -10.50
CA GLU A 8 2.54 49.20 -11.16
C GLU A 8 3.14 48.08 -12.00
N ARG A 9 4.21 48.38 -12.76
CA ARG A 9 4.94 47.36 -13.54
C ARG A 9 5.59 46.29 -12.66
N MET A 10 6.14 46.66 -11.50
CA MET A 10 6.69 45.69 -10.56
C MET A 10 5.61 44.81 -9.94
N ILE A 11 4.46 45.38 -9.55
CA ILE A 11 3.35 44.62 -8.99
C ILE A 11 2.80 43.63 -10.03
N CYS A 12 2.60 44.08 -11.28
CA CYS A 12 2.18 43.20 -12.37
C CYS A 12 3.19 42.08 -12.65
N LEU A 13 4.49 42.38 -12.62
CA LEU A 13 5.53 41.36 -12.81
C LEU A 13 5.52 40.33 -11.67
N CYS A 14 5.37 40.77 -10.42
CA CYS A 14 5.26 39.87 -9.26
C CYS A 14 4.01 38.99 -9.33
N LEU A 15 2.86 39.53 -9.76
CA LEU A 15 1.62 38.75 -9.91
C LEU A 15 1.72 37.72 -11.03
N VAL A 16 2.39 38.06 -12.13
CA VAL A 16 2.67 37.12 -13.24
C VAL A 16 3.64 36.02 -12.79
N LEU A 17 4.72 36.37 -12.10
CA LEU A 17 5.67 35.38 -11.57
C LEU A 17 5.01 34.45 -10.54
N PHE A 18 4.12 34.99 -9.70
CA PHE A 18 3.38 34.18 -8.73
C PHE A 18 2.41 33.21 -9.40
N SER A 19 1.68 33.64 -10.45
CA SER A 19 0.75 32.77 -11.20
C SER A 19 1.44 31.73 -12.09
N LEU A 20 2.67 31.99 -12.55
CA LEU A 20 3.48 30.98 -13.21
C LEU A 20 4.07 29.95 -12.22
N SER A 21 4.37 30.35 -10.98
CA SER A 21 4.92 29.43 -9.96
C SER A 21 3.91 28.38 -9.48
N THR A 22 2.61 28.70 -9.47
CA THR A 22 1.56 27.75 -9.04
C THR A 22 1.38 26.60 -10.04
N ASN A 23 1.68 26.81 -11.32
CA ASN A 23 1.58 25.75 -12.34
C ASN A 23 2.76 24.78 -12.31
N ALA A 24 3.93 25.22 -11.83
CA ALA A 24 5.12 24.37 -11.75
C ALA A 24 5.06 23.35 -10.59
N LEU A 25 4.30 23.65 -9.52
CA LEU A 25 4.03 22.69 -8.43
C LEU A 25 2.79 21.82 -8.69
N ALA A 26 1.92 22.22 -9.62
CA ALA A 26 0.65 21.52 -9.87
C ALA A 26 0.73 20.39 -10.91
N GLN A 27 1.87 20.19 -11.58
CA GLN A 27 2.00 19.19 -12.64
C GLN A 27 3.22 18.28 -12.48
N ILE A 28 3.24 17.49 -11.40
CA ILE A 28 3.72 16.10 -11.44
C ILE A 28 2.70 15.24 -10.69
N MET A 29 1.42 15.35 -11.05
CA MET A 29 0.46 14.29 -10.78
C MET A 29 0.29 13.55 -12.11
N VAL A 30 1.28 12.70 -12.42
CA VAL A 30 1.07 11.66 -13.43
C VAL A 30 0.02 10.75 -12.81
N ASP A 31 -1.22 10.82 -13.31
CA ASP A 31 -2.30 9.92 -12.94
C ASP A 31 -1.86 8.48 -13.27
N PRO A 32 -1.47 7.67 -12.29
CA PRO A 32 -0.95 6.31 -12.50
C PRO A 32 -2.07 5.28 -12.32
N ILE A 33 -3.32 5.74 -12.25
CA ILE A 33 -4.51 4.91 -12.09
C ILE A 33 -4.87 4.22 -13.43
N SER A 34 -4.27 4.62 -14.56
CA SER A 34 -4.52 4.02 -15.88
C SER A 34 -3.65 2.81 -16.24
N ASP A 35 -2.69 2.39 -15.41
CA ASP A 35 -1.77 1.30 -15.75
C ASP A 35 -2.34 -0.08 -15.41
N PHE A 36 -3.18 -0.59 -16.32
CA PHE A 36 -3.71 -1.96 -16.26
C PHE A 36 -2.68 -3.02 -16.71
N ASP A 37 -1.52 -2.61 -17.25
CA ASP A 37 -0.48 -3.46 -17.83
C ASP A 37 0.89 -3.37 -17.12
N GLY A 38 1.00 -2.58 -16.05
CA GLY A 38 2.22 -2.46 -15.25
C GLY A 38 3.31 -1.56 -15.83
N GLU A 39 3.07 -0.87 -16.95
CA GLU A 39 4.00 0.10 -17.54
C GLU A 39 4.38 1.21 -16.54
N GLY A 40 3.42 1.72 -15.76
CA GLY A 40 3.67 2.67 -14.68
C GLY A 40 4.41 2.13 -13.46
N LEU A 41 4.78 0.84 -13.38
CA LEU A 41 5.76 0.40 -12.38
C LEU A 41 7.20 0.66 -12.81
N LYS A 42 7.47 0.79 -14.11
CA LYS A 42 8.83 1.01 -14.63
C LYS A 42 9.42 2.36 -14.23
N ILE A 43 8.58 3.34 -13.90
CA ILE A 43 9.01 4.65 -13.40
C ILE A 43 9.52 4.60 -11.95
N TYR A 44 9.20 3.54 -11.21
CA TYR A 44 9.69 3.35 -9.84
C TYR A 44 10.98 2.53 -9.87
N GLY A 45 11.99 2.96 -9.09
CA GLY A 45 13.24 2.22 -8.97
C GLY A 45 13.05 0.88 -8.25
N THR A 46 13.90 -0.10 -8.56
CA THR A 46 13.97 -1.41 -7.87
C THR A 46 15.02 -1.44 -6.76
N ALA A 47 15.43 -0.27 -6.27
CA ALA A 47 16.41 -0.16 -5.20
C ALA A 47 15.87 -0.77 -3.91
N ILE A 48 16.77 -1.25 -3.06
CA ILE A 48 16.45 -1.64 -1.69
C ILE A 48 16.07 -0.37 -0.94
N THR A 49 14.87 -0.35 -0.36
CA THR A 49 14.31 0.79 0.38
C THR A 49 14.02 0.39 1.82
N ASP A 50 14.06 1.36 2.73
CA ASP A 50 14.00 1.11 4.18
C ASP A 50 12.67 0.47 4.64
N PHE A 51 11.53 0.91 4.11
CA PHE A 51 10.22 0.36 4.50
C PHE A 51 9.75 -0.73 3.54
N GLN A 52 9.66 -1.96 4.05
CA GLN A 52 9.11 -3.11 3.36
C GLN A 52 7.69 -3.43 3.83
N TRP A 53 6.76 -3.56 2.88
CA TRP A 53 5.41 -3.99 3.15
C TRP A 53 5.35 -5.51 3.30
N VAL A 54 4.75 -6.01 4.39
CA VAL A 54 4.70 -7.45 4.66
C VAL A 54 3.25 -7.90 4.77
N ARG A 55 2.84 -8.81 3.89
CA ARG A 55 1.50 -9.41 3.86
C ARG A 55 1.50 -10.80 4.50
N GLY A 56 0.64 -11.01 5.49
CA GLY A 56 0.47 -12.30 6.17
C GLY A 56 -0.33 -13.30 5.35
N ARG A 57 0.24 -14.47 5.10
CA ARG A 57 -0.40 -15.61 4.44
C ARG A 57 -0.96 -16.57 5.48
N TYR A 58 -2.22 -16.95 5.30
CA TYR A 58 -2.94 -17.85 6.20
C TYR A 58 -3.94 -18.73 5.43
N THR A 59 -4.47 -19.76 6.07
CA THR A 59 -5.49 -20.65 5.49
C THR A 59 -6.90 -20.27 5.94
N ASN A 60 -7.91 -20.55 5.13
CA ASN A 60 -9.32 -20.26 5.44
C ASN A 60 -10.08 -21.54 5.78
N TYR A 61 -11.20 -21.38 6.48
CA TYR A 61 -12.17 -22.46 6.62
C TYR A 61 -12.68 -22.90 5.25
N PRO A 62 -12.94 -24.21 5.02
CA PRO A 62 -13.54 -24.72 3.77
C PRO A 62 -14.99 -24.27 3.51
N GLY A 63 -15.54 -23.35 4.31
CA GLY A 63 -16.97 -23.08 4.42
C GLY A 63 -17.53 -22.10 3.38
N GLY A 64 -18.28 -22.65 2.42
CA GLY A 64 -19.37 -21.94 1.73
C GLY A 64 -19.15 -21.67 0.25
N GLY A 65 -19.15 -22.70 -0.58
CA GLY A 65 -19.10 -22.57 -2.03
C GLY A 65 -20.26 -21.72 -2.59
N ARG A 66 -19.90 -20.71 -3.41
CA ARG A 66 -20.59 -20.19 -4.62
C ARG A 66 -20.01 -18.82 -4.97
N GLY A 67 -18.79 -18.80 -5.52
CA GLY A 67 -18.19 -17.58 -6.03
C GLY A 67 -16.92 -17.89 -6.80
N PHE A 68 -17.09 -18.12 -8.11
CA PHE A 68 -16.14 -18.06 -9.25
C PHE A 68 -14.62 -18.35 -9.12
N SER A 69 -14.07 -18.77 -7.98
CA SER A 69 -12.66 -19.13 -7.89
C SER A 69 -12.48 -20.63 -8.11
N ARG A 70 -12.53 -21.05 -9.38
CA ARG A 70 -11.94 -22.32 -9.84
C ARG A 70 -10.41 -22.23 -9.94
N ARG A 71 -9.77 -21.39 -9.11
CA ARG A 71 -8.30 -21.29 -9.02
C ARG A 71 -7.88 -21.74 -7.61
N ARG A 72 -7.63 -23.04 -7.51
CA ARG A 72 -6.45 -23.64 -6.87
C ARG A 72 -5.92 -22.89 -5.62
N GLY A 73 -6.44 -23.23 -4.44
CA GLY A 73 -5.70 -23.10 -3.16
C GLY A 73 -5.29 -21.70 -2.70
N GLY A 74 -5.95 -20.63 -3.15
CA GLY A 74 -5.74 -19.26 -2.64
C GLY A 74 -6.56 -19.00 -1.37
N GLY A 75 -5.91 -18.58 -0.28
CA GLY A 75 -6.60 -18.08 0.91
C GLY A 75 -6.94 -16.61 0.73
N TRP A 76 -7.88 -16.05 1.50
CA TRP A 76 -8.37 -14.66 1.33
C TRP A 76 -7.27 -13.60 1.46
N TRP A 77 -6.13 -13.98 2.04
CA TRP A 77 -4.91 -13.19 2.03
C TRP A 77 -4.45 -12.79 0.63
N ASP A 78 -4.74 -13.52 -0.45
CA ASP A 78 -4.29 -13.21 -1.81
C ASP A 78 -5.27 -12.33 -2.61
N THR A 79 -6.33 -11.86 -1.97
CA THR A 79 -7.31 -10.96 -2.60
C THR A 79 -6.62 -9.69 -3.11
N ASP A 80 -6.78 -9.45 -4.41
CA ASP A 80 -6.20 -8.33 -5.17
C ASP A 80 -4.67 -8.20 -5.05
N PHE A 81 -3.98 -9.30 -4.74
CA PHE A 81 -2.52 -9.34 -4.70
C PHE A 81 -1.96 -9.62 -6.11
N PRO A 82 -0.89 -8.94 -6.57
CA PRO A 82 -0.11 -7.92 -5.84
C PRO A 82 -0.65 -6.49 -5.96
N ASP A 83 -1.57 -6.21 -6.88
CA ASP A 83 -1.98 -4.85 -7.27
C ASP A 83 -2.38 -3.95 -6.09
N SER A 84 -3.06 -4.50 -5.07
CA SER A 84 -3.43 -3.78 -3.86
C SER A 84 -2.22 -3.33 -3.02
N ASP A 85 -1.19 -4.17 -2.89
CA ASP A 85 0.05 -3.84 -2.18
C ASP A 85 0.84 -2.77 -2.96
N GLU A 86 0.92 -2.92 -4.27
CA GLU A 86 1.61 -1.96 -5.14
C GLU A 86 0.94 -0.59 -5.09
N ASN A 87 -0.39 -0.55 -5.14
CA ASN A 87 -1.16 0.69 -5.03
C ASN A 87 -1.05 1.34 -3.65
N PHE A 88 -1.02 0.56 -2.58
CA PHE A 88 -0.80 1.10 -1.24
C PHE A 88 0.58 1.76 -1.13
N LEU A 89 1.63 1.07 -1.57
CA LEU A 89 3.01 1.58 -1.53
C LEU A 89 3.22 2.81 -2.41
N ARG A 90 2.55 2.90 -3.57
CA ARG A 90 2.48 4.14 -4.36
C ARG A 90 1.92 5.30 -3.55
N GLY A 91 0.87 5.05 -2.76
CA GLY A 91 0.28 6.05 -1.87
C GLY A 91 1.25 6.47 -0.76
N VAL A 92 1.89 5.52 -0.08
CA VAL A 92 2.89 5.79 0.97
C VAL A 92 4.01 6.69 0.42
N GLN A 93 4.55 6.35 -0.75
CA GLN A 93 5.63 7.11 -1.35
C GLN A 93 5.22 8.54 -1.77
N ARG A 94 3.95 8.74 -2.16
CA ARG A 94 3.44 10.08 -2.55
C ARG A 94 3.10 10.97 -1.38
N TYR A 95 2.53 10.39 -0.33
CA TYR A 95 1.91 11.14 0.76
C TYR A 95 2.79 11.21 2.01
N THR A 96 3.93 10.52 2.03
CA THR A 96 4.86 10.50 3.16
C THR A 96 6.32 10.62 2.66
N ASN A 97 7.25 10.88 3.59
CA ASN A 97 8.68 10.86 3.32
C ASN A 97 9.32 9.48 3.59
N ILE A 98 8.51 8.41 3.66
CA ILE A 98 9.01 7.05 3.87
C ILE A 98 9.67 6.57 2.59
N ASP A 99 10.92 6.12 2.69
CA ASP A 99 11.62 5.49 1.58
C ASP A 99 11.05 4.09 1.32
N THR A 100 10.33 3.97 0.21
CA THR A 100 9.73 2.73 -0.27
C THR A 100 9.51 2.80 -1.78
N ASN A 101 9.17 1.68 -2.39
CA ASN A 101 8.73 1.63 -3.78
C ASN A 101 7.63 0.58 -3.95
N PRO A 102 6.81 0.65 -5.02
CA PRO A 102 5.68 -0.26 -5.22
C PRO A 102 6.05 -1.74 -5.34
N LYS A 103 7.32 -2.09 -5.55
CA LYS A 103 7.82 -3.47 -5.57
C LYS A 103 8.41 -3.92 -4.23
N ASN A 104 8.50 -3.05 -3.22
CA ASN A 104 9.04 -3.41 -1.91
C ASN A 104 7.99 -4.04 -1.00
N TYR A 105 7.42 -5.16 -1.44
CA TYR A 105 6.51 -5.99 -0.67
C TYR A 105 6.99 -7.44 -0.59
N LYS A 106 6.65 -8.11 0.51
CA LYS A 106 6.86 -9.55 0.75
C LYS A 106 5.57 -10.14 1.29
N HIS A 107 5.28 -11.40 0.95
CA HIS A 107 4.28 -12.19 1.66
C HIS A 107 4.98 -13.24 2.51
N ILE A 108 4.49 -13.47 3.72
CA ILE A 108 5.13 -14.35 4.71
C ILE A 108 4.08 -15.24 5.39
N GLY A 109 4.44 -16.48 5.70
CA GLY A 109 3.60 -17.35 6.53
C GLY A 109 3.64 -16.91 7.99
N LEU A 110 2.55 -17.07 8.74
CA LEU A 110 2.52 -16.62 10.14
C LEU A 110 3.45 -17.41 11.08
N THR A 111 3.87 -18.62 10.68
CA THR A 111 4.83 -19.46 11.42
C THR A 111 6.28 -19.33 10.93
N ASP A 112 6.54 -18.45 9.96
CA ASP A 112 7.89 -18.19 9.47
C ASP A 112 8.68 -17.40 10.53
N GLU A 113 9.88 -17.87 10.89
CA GLU A 113 10.73 -17.23 11.90
C GLU A 113 11.10 -15.78 11.52
N SER A 114 11.21 -15.49 10.21
CA SER A 114 11.50 -14.13 9.72
C SER A 114 10.35 -13.14 9.96
N LEU A 115 9.18 -13.59 10.44
CA LEU A 115 8.09 -12.71 10.84
C LEU A 115 8.52 -11.71 11.91
N PHE A 116 9.38 -12.13 12.83
CA PHE A 116 9.85 -11.30 13.94
C PHE A 116 10.92 -10.28 13.54
N GLU A 117 11.43 -10.32 12.30
CA GLU A 117 12.32 -9.31 11.74
C GLU A 117 11.56 -8.08 11.23
N HIS A 118 10.23 -8.17 11.19
CA HIS A 118 9.34 -7.12 10.72
C HIS A 118 8.58 -6.50 11.90
N ILE A 119 8.22 -5.22 11.77
CA ILE A 119 7.43 -4.49 12.79
C ILE A 119 5.97 -4.30 12.38
N PHE A 120 5.66 -4.53 11.10
CA PHE A 120 4.36 -4.26 10.51
C PHE A 120 3.92 -5.47 9.68
N LEU A 121 2.70 -5.96 9.92
CA LEU A 121 2.09 -7.07 9.20
C LEU A 121 0.70 -6.66 8.71
N TYR A 122 0.50 -6.68 7.40
CA TYR A 122 -0.80 -6.50 6.76
C TYR A 122 -1.50 -7.84 6.58
N MET A 123 -2.76 -7.94 6.99
CA MET A 123 -3.58 -9.13 6.86
C MET A 123 -4.90 -8.77 6.18
N ASN A 124 -5.03 -9.11 4.91
CA ASN A 124 -6.32 -8.99 4.24
C ASN A 124 -7.29 -10.04 4.82
N TRP A 125 -8.33 -9.59 5.52
CA TRP A 125 -9.35 -10.42 6.13
C TRP A 125 -10.72 -10.08 5.55
N LYS A 126 -11.32 -11.02 4.82
CA LYS A 126 -12.74 -10.97 4.45
C LYS A 126 -13.59 -11.64 5.53
N ARG A 127 -14.79 -11.13 5.82
CA ARG A 127 -15.79 -11.85 6.63
C ARG A 127 -17.00 -12.09 5.74
N VAL A 128 -17.38 -13.35 5.55
CA VAL A 128 -18.67 -13.68 4.90
C VAL A 128 -19.78 -13.43 5.92
N PRO A 129 -21.02 -13.11 5.49
CA PRO A 129 -22.13 -12.71 6.35
C PRO A 129 -22.24 -13.48 7.66
N ILE A 130 -22.53 -12.71 8.71
CA ILE A 130 -22.65 -13.08 10.12
C ILE A 130 -23.73 -14.16 10.26
N GLY A 131 -23.35 -15.42 10.15
CA GLY A 131 -24.29 -16.54 10.24
C GLY A 131 -23.63 -17.92 10.27
N ASN A 132 -22.33 -18.02 9.96
CA ASN A 132 -21.57 -19.25 10.08
C ASN A 132 -20.18 -18.97 10.68
N SER A 133 -19.87 -19.60 11.82
CA SER A 133 -18.54 -19.55 12.47
C SER A 133 -17.43 -20.16 11.62
N PHE A 134 -17.77 -20.95 10.60
CA PHE A 134 -16.84 -21.54 9.63
C PHE A 134 -16.61 -20.62 8.42
N SER A 135 -16.51 -19.31 8.64
CA SER A 135 -16.18 -18.35 7.58
C SER A 135 -15.11 -17.38 8.03
N GLY A 136 -14.00 -17.31 7.27
CA GLY A 136 -12.83 -16.52 7.62
C GLY A 136 -11.53 -17.32 7.74
N PRO A 137 -10.47 -16.67 8.30
CA PRO A 137 -9.21 -17.29 8.66
C PRO A 137 -9.44 -18.51 9.54
N ASN A 138 -8.76 -19.59 9.21
CA ASN A 138 -8.67 -20.83 9.97
C ASN A 138 -7.23 -20.96 10.46
N PHE A 139 -6.88 -20.17 11.47
CA PHE A 139 -5.53 -20.19 12.02
C PHE A 139 -5.26 -21.49 12.77
N SER A 140 -4.10 -22.08 12.56
CA SER A 140 -3.60 -23.15 13.44
C SER A 140 -3.23 -22.59 14.82
N GLU A 141 -3.11 -23.45 15.83
CA GLU A 141 -2.65 -23.03 17.16
C GLU A 141 -1.26 -22.38 17.11
N GLU A 142 -0.39 -22.86 16.22
CA GLU A 142 0.95 -22.33 15.98
C GLU A 142 0.89 -20.93 15.36
N GLU A 143 0.03 -20.71 14.35
CA GLU A 143 -0.17 -19.38 13.74
C GLU A 143 -0.72 -18.38 14.76
N VAL A 144 -1.66 -18.81 15.63
CA VAL A 144 -2.19 -17.96 16.71
C VAL A 144 -1.10 -17.63 17.74
N ALA A 145 -0.25 -18.60 18.11
CA ALA A 145 0.84 -18.38 19.06
C ALA A 145 1.88 -17.40 18.49
N ALA A 146 2.28 -17.59 17.23
CA ALA A 146 3.24 -16.70 16.56
C ALA A 146 2.70 -15.28 16.39
N LEU A 147 1.43 -15.12 16.00
CA LEU A 147 0.82 -13.78 15.87
C LEU A 147 0.70 -13.07 17.22
N ARG A 148 0.33 -13.82 18.27
CA ARG A 148 0.30 -13.30 19.65
C ARG A 148 1.68 -12.83 20.09
N GLU A 149 2.71 -13.63 19.83
CA GLU A 149 4.09 -13.29 20.17
C GLU A 149 4.58 -12.07 19.37
N PHE A 150 4.29 -12.00 18.07
CA PHE A 150 4.61 -10.86 17.21
C PHE A 150 4.05 -9.56 17.82
N MET A 151 2.78 -9.56 18.22
CA MET A 151 2.16 -8.41 18.87
C MET A 151 2.77 -8.10 20.25
N TYR A 152 3.11 -9.12 21.05
CA TYR A 152 3.78 -8.89 22.34
C TYR A 152 5.20 -8.34 22.21
N ARG A 153 5.88 -8.62 21.09
CA ARG A 153 7.19 -8.02 20.75
C ARG A 153 7.07 -6.58 20.24
N GLY A 154 5.84 -6.04 20.16
CA GLY A 154 5.57 -4.68 19.69
C GLY A 154 5.22 -4.60 18.20
N GLY A 155 5.03 -5.73 17.52
CA GLY A 155 4.58 -5.77 16.15
C GLY A 155 3.16 -5.23 15.99
N PHE A 156 2.90 -4.58 14.86
CA PHE A 156 1.60 -4.02 14.50
C PHE A 156 0.94 -4.85 13.40
N VAL A 157 -0.31 -5.26 13.62
CA VAL A 157 -1.11 -6.01 12.64
C VAL A 157 -2.22 -5.09 12.12
N MET A 158 -2.31 -4.96 10.79
CA MET A 158 -3.34 -4.20 10.09
C MET A 158 -4.26 -5.09 9.28
#